data_AF-A0A2V8N0H0-F1
#
_entry.id   AF-A0A2V8N0H0-F1
#
_cell.length_a   1.000
_cell.length_b   1.000
_cell.length_c   1.000
_cell.angle_alpha   90.00
_cell.angle_beta   90.00
_cell.angle_gamma   90.00
#
_symmetry.space_group_name_H-M   'P 1'
#
loop_
_entity.id
_entity.type
_entity.pdbx_description
1 polymer ?
#
loop_
_entity_poly.entity_id
_entity_poly.type
_entity_poly.pdbx_seq_one_letter_code
_entity_poly.pdbx_strand_id
1 'polypeptide(L)'
;MRRILAGSSMRIGWAVLFSVFLVQFYNPTGVAKADSLLQLSTINCTGASVRIALRSTDRLPEASGAARVERKGGTTEIDVKLESMKPASLFGGDYNTYVLWVVPPGGPAENLGEFTLDGSEAALRTSTPAAEFGILVTAEPHYLVRSPSAFVVLENEPNANGRTVGQELLEGVYNFTRSTLDDAKEAKGQVHSEVKQAFTAVRLARRAGAARLAGAEFARAQGALQETLALWQARKPRPEIAAQARETVRLAVTARRLAEEGALQGTRNETEGSGGGNGETEERTPRRMGRDWR
;
A
#
# COMPACT_ATOMS: atom_id res chain seq x y z
N MET A 1 22.97 -72.17 -51.55
CA MET A 1 21.60 -72.11 -52.11
C MET A 1 20.63 -71.71 -51.01
N ARG A 2 19.75 -70.73 -51.28
CA ARG A 2 18.70 -70.10 -50.44
C ARG A 2 17.78 -71.15 -49.75
N ARG A 3 17.11 -70.95 -48.60
CA ARG A 3 16.19 -69.88 -48.12
C ARG A 3 16.00 -69.92 -46.58
N ILE A 4 16.02 -68.78 -45.84
CA ILE A 4 14.93 -68.00 -45.14
C ILE A 4 14.18 -68.80 -44.03
N LEU A 5 14.06 -68.38 -42.74
CA LEU A 5 13.31 -67.25 -42.13
C LEU A 5 13.70 -67.07 -40.65
N ALA A 6 14.03 -65.82 -40.24
CA ALA A 6 13.24 -64.91 -39.38
C ALA A 6 13.23 -65.31 -37.89
N GLY A 7 13.48 -64.47 -36.90
CA GLY A 7 13.67 -63.02 -36.80
C GLY A 7 13.39 -62.64 -35.34
N SER A 8 14.24 -61.82 -34.72
CA SER A 8 13.88 -60.88 -33.64
C SER A 8 15.14 -60.16 -33.17
N SER A 9 15.26 -58.89 -33.57
CA SER A 9 16.35 -58.00 -33.19
C SER A 9 15.96 -57.15 -31.98
N MET A 10 16.65 -57.43 -30.88
CA MET A 10 17.19 -56.53 -29.86
C MET A 10 17.08 -55.00 -30.16
N ARG A 11 16.58 -54.21 -29.19
CA ARG A 11 17.37 -53.20 -28.41
C ARG A 11 16.50 -52.21 -27.61
N ILE A 12 16.64 -52.29 -26.28
CA ILE A 12 17.00 -51.23 -25.31
C ILE A 12 16.28 -49.86 -25.42
N GLY A 13 15.63 -49.46 -24.31
CA GLY A 13 15.39 -48.04 -24.00
C GLY A 13 14.50 -47.83 -22.77
N TRP A 14 15.12 -47.70 -21.59
CA TRP A 14 14.50 -47.21 -20.36
C TRP A 14 13.93 -45.79 -20.51
N ALA A 15 12.72 -45.53 -20.03
CA ALA A 15 12.40 -44.35 -19.21
C ALA A 15 10.96 -44.46 -18.68
N VAL A 16 10.84 -44.54 -17.36
CA VAL A 16 9.60 -44.42 -16.59
C VAL A 16 9.14 -42.96 -16.63
N LEU A 17 7.91 -42.69 -17.06
CA LEU A 17 7.25 -41.41 -16.80
C LEU A 17 5.81 -41.67 -16.31
N PHE A 18 5.68 -41.74 -14.99
CA PHE A 18 4.43 -41.54 -14.27
C PHE A 18 3.99 -40.09 -14.48
N SER A 19 3.04 -39.86 -15.38
CA SER A 19 2.37 -38.58 -15.53
C SER A 19 1.36 -38.40 -14.39
N VAL A 20 1.84 -37.93 -13.25
CA VAL A 20 1.02 -37.34 -12.20
C VAL A 20 0.70 -35.92 -12.64
N PHE A 21 -0.54 -35.71 -13.10
CA PHE A 21 -1.06 -34.39 -13.40
C PHE A 21 -1.36 -33.68 -12.07
N LEU A 22 -0.33 -33.06 -11.50
CA LEU A 22 -0.45 -32.17 -10.35
C LEU A 22 -1.10 -30.88 -10.84
N VAL A 23 -2.44 -30.82 -10.75
CA VAL A 23 -3.16 -29.55 -10.80
C VAL A 23 -2.69 -28.76 -9.59
N GLN A 24 -1.71 -27.89 -9.81
CA GLN A 24 -1.36 -26.82 -8.89
C GLN A 24 -2.61 -25.95 -8.78
N PHE A 25 -3.39 -26.15 -7.72
CA PHE A 25 -4.33 -25.15 -7.26
C PHE A 25 -3.51 -23.91 -6.94
N TYR A 26 -3.52 -22.97 -7.88
CA TYR A 26 -3.14 -21.60 -7.62
C TYR A 26 -4.15 -21.10 -6.59
N ASN A 27 -3.82 -21.16 -5.30
CA ASN A 27 -4.59 -20.53 -4.25
C ASN A 27 -4.32 -19.02 -4.35
N PRO A 28 -5.26 -18.16 -4.80
CA PRO A 28 -5.12 -16.74 -4.56
C PRO A 28 -5.67 -16.49 -3.15
N THR A 29 -4.98 -16.94 -2.10
CA THR A 29 -5.24 -16.41 -0.76
C THR A 29 -4.52 -15.07 -0.62
N GLY A 30 -4.93 -14.11 -1.45
CA GLY A 30 -4.75 -12.68 -1.17
C GLY A 30 -5.82 -12.22 -0.19
N VAL A 31 -5.96 -12.90 0.94
CA VAL A 31 -6.71 -12.36 2.08
C VAL A 31 -5.74 -11.42 2.77
N ALA A 32 -6.01 -10.12 2.67
CA ALA A 32 -5.37 -9.13 3.54
C ALA A 32 -5.46 -9.67 4.98
N LYS A 33 -4.31 -9.92 5.61
CA LYS A 33 -4.26 -10.33 7.02
C LYS A 33 -4.84 -9.19 7.85
N ALA A 34 -5.67 -9.58 8.83
CA ALA A 34 -6.43 -8.72 9.73
C ALA A 34 -5.84 -7.32 9.93
N ASP A 35 -6.60 -6.29 9.57
CA ASP A 35 -6.24 -4.90 9.79
C ASP A 35 -5.97 -4.69 11.28
N SER A 36 -4.71 -4.36 11.62
CA SER A 36 -4.36 -3.95 12.98
C SER A 36 -5.11 -2.66 13.31
N LEU A 37 -6.02 -2.71 14.27
CA LEU A 37 -6.82 -1.57 14.69
C LEU A 37 -6.07 -0.76 15.76
N LEU A 38 -5.46 0.34 15.36
CA LEU A 38 -4.81 1.27 16.29
C LEU A 38 -5.85 2.07 17.06
N GLN A 39 -5.68 2.18 18.39
CA GLN A 39 -6.52 3.03 19.23
C GLN A 39 -5.78 4.31 19.57
N LEU A 40 -6.35 5.46 19.17
CA LEU A 40 -5.80 6.78 19.48
C LEU A 40 -6.79 7.58 20.31
N SER A 41 -6.31 8.33 21.28
CA SER A 41 -7.11 9.36 21.95
C SER A 41 -7.03 10.67 21.17
N THR A 42 -8.17 11.28 20.90
CA THR A 42 -8.24 12.55 20.16
C THR A 42 -7.83 13.73 21.03
N ILE A 43 -7.43 14.82 20.37
CA ILE A 43 -7.24 16.13 20.96
C ILE A 43 -8.25 17.09 20.35
N ASN A 44 -9.03 17.77 21.19
CA ASN A 44 -9.96 18.81 20.75
C ASN A 44 -9.26 20.18 20.75
N CYS A 45 -9.29 20.86 19.61
CA CYS A 45 -8.61 22.13 19.38
C CYS A 45 -9.65 23.27 19.39
N THR A 46 -9.95 23.80 20.57
CA THR A 46 -11.01 24.81 20.79
C THR A 46 -10.56 26.27 20.57
N GLY A 47 -9.45 26.50 19.87
CA GLY A 47 -8.94 27.84 19.50
C GLY A 47 -7.73 28.32 20.30
N ALA A 48 -7.46 27.72 21.47
CA ALA A 48 -6.19 27.91 22.16
C ALA A 48 -5.07 27.11 21.46
N SER A 49 -3.83 27.60 21.56
CA SER A 49 -2.67 26.82 21.12
C SER A 49 -2.41 25.68 22.11
N VAL A 50 -2.43 24.45 21.62
CA VAL A 50 -2.20 23.23 22.40
C VAL A 50 -0.88 22.60 21.97
N ARG A 51 -0.10 22.12 22.94
CA ARG A 51 1.08 21.29 22.69
C ARG A 51 0.74 19.84 22.97
N ILE A 52 1.13 18.97 22.06
CA ILE A 52 0.85 17.53 22.09
C ILE A 52 2.18 16.81 21.97
N ALA A 53 2.52 15.98 22.95
CA ALA A 53 3.67 15.10 22.89
C ALA A 53 3.36 13.89 21.99
N LEU A 54 4.32 13.49 21.17
CA LEU A 54 4.30 12.28 20.36
C LEU A 54 5.31 11.29 20.96
N ARG A 55 4.84 10.12 21.38
CA ARG A 55 5.67 9.05 21.96
C ARG A 55 6.12 8.07 20.89
N SER A 56 7.32 7.51 21.05
CA SER A 56 7.82 6.39 20.24
C SER A 56 6.99 5.13 20.40
N THR A 57 7.06 4.28 19.38
CA THR A 57 6.65 2.88 19.42
C THR A 57 7.87 1.95 19.35
N ASP A 58 7.67 0.65 19.47
CA ASP A 58 8.71 -0.37 19.30
C ASP A 58 9.36 -0.37 17.90
N ARG A 59 8.74 0.29 16.91
CA ARG A 59 9.28 0.39 15.54
C ARG A 59 10.49 1.31 15.46
N LEU A 60 10.47 2.39 16.23
CA LEU A 60 11.57 3.35 16.30
C LEU A 60 11.68 3.82 17.75
N PRO A 61 12.27 2.96 18.62
CA PRO A 61 12.57 3.35 19.99
C PRO A 61 13.45 4.60 20.00
N GLU A 62 13.38 5.38 21.07
CA GLU A 62 14.12 6.64 21.29
C GLU A 62 13.62 7.86 20.49
N ALA A 63 12.86 7.67 19.41
CA ALA A 63 12.25 8.78 18.69
C ALA A 63 11.26 9.55 19.59
N SER A 64 11.16 10.85 19.36
CA SER A 64 10.16 11.66 20.03
C SER A 64 9.66 12.76 19.11
N GLY A 65 8.54 13.37 19.47
CA GLY A 65 8.07 14.54 18.77
C GLY A 65 7.15 15.42 19.60
N ALA A 66 6.96 16.63 19.11
CA ALA A 66 5.99 17.56 19.65
C ALA A 66 5.21 18.22 18.51
N ALA A 67 3.89 18.24 18.64
CA ALA A 67 3.01 18.99 17.76
C ALA A 67 2.46 20.22 18.50
N ARG A 68 2.57 21.39 17.88
CA ARG A 68 1.83 22.58 18.29
C ARG A 68 0.63 22.71 17.36
N VAL A 69 -0.55 22.78 17.96
CA VAL A 69 -1.82 22.84 17.23
C VAL A 69 -2.58 24.09 17.63
N GLU A 70 -3.13 24.79 16.64
CA GLU A 70 -3.86 26.03 16.87
C GLU A 70 -5.02 26.12 15.87
N ARG A 71 -6.25 26.23 16.37
CA ARG A 71 -7.43 26.39 15.51
C ARG A 71 -7.67 27.86 15.20
N LYS A 72 -7.64 28.22 13.92
CA LYS A 72 -7.92 29.56 13.40
C LYS A 72 -9.09 29.50 12.43
N GLY A 73 -10.26 29.93 12.92
CA GLY A 73 -11.50 29.86 12.14
C GLY A 73 -11.87 28.41 11.78
N GLY A 74 -11.98 28.13 10.48
CA GLY A 74 -12.34 26.82 9.95
C GLY A 74 -11.18 25.83 9.80
N THR A 75 -9.95 26.26 10.09
CA THR A 75 -8.74 25.48 9.85
C THR A 75 -7.93 25.33 11.13
N THR A 76 -7.30 24.18 11.30
CA THR A 76 -6.37 23.88 12.39
C THR A 76 -4.96 23.83 11.83
N GLU A 77 -4.11 24.78 12.24
CA GLU A 77 -2.68 24.78 11.93
C GLU A 77 -1.96 23.77 12.81
N ILE A 78 -1.02 23.03 12.24
CA ILE A 78 -0.23 22.00 12.92
C ILE A 78 1.24 22.23 12.57
N ASP A 79 2.06 22.49 13.59
CA ASP A 79 3.52 22.55 13.51
C ASP A 79 4.09 21.34 14.26
N VAL A 80 4.71 20.40 13.56
CA VAL A 80 5.32 19.20 14.16
C VAL A 80 6.85 19.29 14.10
N LYS A 81 7.50 18.92 15.18
CA LYS A 81 8.95 18.67 15.26
C LYS A 81 9.20 17.26 15.76
N LEU A 82 10.16 16.58 15.14
CA LEU A 82 10.58 15.23 15.45
C LEU A 82 12.07 15.21 15.79
N GLU A 83 12.46 14.35 16.73
CA GLU A 83 13.83 14.20 17.24
C GLU A 83 14.18 12.70 17.36
N SER A 84 15.48 12.40 17.38
CA SER A 84 16.02 11.02 17.44
C SER A 84 15.48 10.11 16.33
N MET A 85 15.17 10.71 15.17
CA MET A 85 14.67 9.99 14.01
C MET A 85 15.80 9.25 13.29
N LYS A 86 15.47 8.12 12.69
CA LYS A 86 16.40 7.35 11.84
C LYS A 86 15.82 7.25 10.43
N PRO A 87 16.60 7.17 9.35
CA PRO A 87 16.01 7.12 8.01
C PRO A 87 15.05 5.93 7.85
N ALA A 88 13.80 6.19 7.44
CA ALA A 88 12.79 5.14 7.20
C ALA A 88 13.26 4.04 6.24
N SER A 89 14.15 4.37 5.30
CA SER A 89 14.74 3.38 4.39
C SER A 89 15.56 2.27 5.07
N LEU A 90 15.91 2.43 6.35
CA LEU A 90 16.60 1.41 7.13
C LEU A 90 15.67 0.26 7.56
N PHE A 91 14.34 0.45 7.55
CA PHE A 91 13.41 -0.70 7.66
C PHE A 91 13.60 -1.66 6.47
N GLY A 92 14.11 -1.15 5.35
CA GLY A 92 14.38 -1.88 4.12
C GLY A 92 13.12 -2.20 3.32
N GLY A 93 13.30 -2.91 2.21
CA GLY A 93 12.21 -3.29 1.32
C GLY A 93 11.59 -2.09 0.61
N ASP A 94 10.34 -1.77 0.95
CA ASP A 94 9.56 -0.71 0.31
C ASP A 94 9.60 0.62 1.06
N TYR A 95 9.94 0.66 2.35
CA TYR A 95 9.90 1.88 3.15
C TYR A 95 10.99 2.89 2.75
N ASN A 96 10.63 4.17 2.69
CA ASN A 96 11.53 5.24 2.23
C ASN A 96 11.40 6.55 3.02
N THR A 97 10.23 6.85 3.57
CA THR A 97 9.96 8.17 4.16
C THR A 97 9.01 8.10 5.36
N TYR A 98 8.83 9.22 6.06
CA TYR A 98 7.84 9.38 7.13
C TYR A 98 6.71 10.30 6.70
N VAL A 99 5.47 9.93 7.05
CA VAL A 99 4.26 10.70 6.73
C VAL A 99 3.52 11.04 8.01
N LEU A 100 3.10 12.31 8.13
CA LEU A 100 2.23 12.79 9.19
C LEU A 100 0.77 12.51 8.84
N TRP A 101 0.03 11.97 9.80
CA TRP A 101 -1.40 11.75 9.67
C TRP A 101 -2.17 12.38 10.82
N VAL A 102 -3.40 12.77 10.53
CA VAL A 102 -4.42 13.03 11.55
C VAL A 102 -5.59 12.08 11.39
N VAL A 103 -6.18 11.66 12.50
CA VAL A 103 -7.31 10.72 12.53
C VAL A 103 -8.51 11.39 13.20
N PRO A 104 -9.43 12.00 12.43
CA PRO A 104 -10.64 12.61 12.99
C PRO A 104 -11.63 11.54 13.50
N PRO A 105 -12.46 11.84 14.51
CA PRO A 105 -13.53 10.94 14.91
C PRO A 105 -14.50 10.64 13.77
N GLY A 106 -14.60 9.36 13.40
CA GLY A 106 -15.57 8.88 12.39
C GLY A 106 -15.18 9.15 10.93
N GLY A 107 -13.98 9.67 10.66
CA GLY A 107 -13.45 9.86 9.31
C GLY A 107 -12.19 9.02 9.07
N PRO A 108 -11.77 8.87 7.80
CA PRO A 108 -10.49 8.22 7.48
C PRO A 108 -9.31 9.06 7.94
N ALA A 109 -8.16 8.43 8.19
CA ALA A 109 -6.90 9.14 8.37
C ALA A 109 -6.60 10.08 7.19
N GLU A 110 -6.22 11.32 7.50
CA GLU A 110 -5.78 12.32 6.53
C GLU A 110 -4.26 12.37 6.47
N ASN A 111 -3.68 12.18 5.28
CA ASN A 111 -2.25 12.39 5.04
C ASN A 111 -1.97 13.90 4.97
N LEU A 112 -1.21 14.44 5.91
CA LEU A 112 -0.92 15.88 6.00
C LEU A 112 0.44 16.27 5.43
N GLY A 113 1.24 15.30 4.99
CA GLY A 113 2.50 15.55 4.33
C GLY A 113 3.65 14.66 4.79
N GLU A 114 4.74 14.74 4.04
CA GLU A 114 5.97 14.01 4.25
C GLU A 114 6.96 14.83 5.08
N PHE A 115 7.69 14.15 5.98
CA PHE A 115 8.86 14.72 6.64
C PHE A 115 10.11 14.57 5.79
N THR A 116 10.88 15.65 5.68
CA THR A 116 12.27 15.58 5.21
C THR A 116 13.19 15.58 6.42
N LEU A 117 13.90 14.48 6.65
CA LEU A 117 14.86 14.41 7.76
C LEU A 117 16.12 15.20 7.44
N ASP A 118 16.63 15.90 8.46
CA ASP A 118 17.97 16.45 8.52
C ASP A 118 18.71 15.83 9.72
N GLY A 119 19.54 14.83 9.44
CA GLY A 119 20.14 13.98 10.47
C GLY A 119 19.07 13.17 11.19
N SER A 120 18.87 13.46 12.47
CA SER A 120 17.85 12.84 13.33
C SER A 120 16.66 13.74 13.62
N GLU A 121 16.62 14.93 13.03
CA GLU A 121 15.53 15.89 13.22
C GLU A 121 14.66 15.98 11.97
N ALA A 122 13.39 16.34 12.16
CA ALA A 122 12.52 16.75 11.07
C ALA A 122 11.46 17.74 11.56
N ALA A 123 10.96 18.59 10.67
CA ALA A 123 9.85 19.48 10.98
C ALA A 123 8.87 19.55 9.81
N LEU A 124 7.59 19.71 10.11
CA LEU A 124 6.52 19.87 9.14
C LEU A 124 5.48 20.86 9.64
N ARG A 125 5.15 21.85 8.81
CA ARG A 125 4.05 22.78 9.03
C ARG A 125 2.96 22.52 8.01
N THR A 126 1.74 22.30 8.48
CA THR A 126 0.60 21.91 7.67
C THR A 126 -0.71 22.34 8.33
N SER A 127 -1.84 21.97 7.74
CA SER A 127 -3.16 22.29 8.29
C SER A 127 -4.22 21.28 7.89
N THR A 128 -5.24 21.12 8.73
CA THR A 128 -6.42 20.28 8.50
C THR A 128 -7.70 21.05 8.83
N PRO A 129 -8.85 20.80 8.20
CA PRO A 129 -10.14 21.32 8.66
C PRO A 129 -10.59 20.73 10.01
N ALA A 130 -10.09 19.55 10.39
CA ALA A 130 -10.52 18.83 11.58
C ALA A 130 -10.29 19.65 12.86
N ALA A 131 -11.30 19.69 13.74
CA ALA A 131 -11.23 20.35 15.05
C ALA A 131 -10.82 19.40 16.18
N GLU A 132 -11.04 18.10 15.96
CA GLU A 132 -10.75 17.03 16.89
C GLU A 132 -10.12 15.88 16.10
N PHE A 133 -8.96 15.38 16.55
CA PHE A 133 -8.25 14.29 15.87
C PHE A 133 -7.15 13.67 16.75
N GLY A 134 -6.78 12.42 16.46
CA GLY A 134 -5.49 11.83 16.88
C GLY A 134 -4.38 12.17 15.88
N ILE A 135 -3.12 12.04 16.29
CA ILE A 135 -1.93 12.28 15.46
C ILE A 135 -1.05 11.04 15.48
N LEU A 136 -0.57 10.62 14.31
CA LEU A 136 0.42 9.56 14.18
C LEU A 136 1.42 9.86 13.05
N VAL A 137 2.60 9.27 13.14
CA VAL A 137 3.63 9.29 12.10
C VAL A 137 3.97 7.86 11.74
N THR A 138 3.95 7.55 10.45
CA THR A 138 4.28 6.21 9.94
C THR A 138 5.45 6.25 8.99
N ALA A 139 6.21 5.15 8.94
CA ALA A 139 7.10 4.89 7.82
C ALA A 139 6.26 4.48 6.60
N GLU A 140 6.58 5.01 5.43
CA GLU A 140 5.81 4.81 4.20
C GLU A 140 6.72 4.60 2.98
N PRO A 141 6.20 3.93 1.93
CA PRO A 141 6.95 3.73 0.70
C PRO A 141 7.17 5.00 -0.11
N HIS A 142 6.24 5.94 -0.03
CA HIS A 142 6.29 7.24 -0.70
C HIS A 142 5.27 8.21 -0.08
N TYR A 143 5.47 9.52 -0.27
CA TYR A 143 4.63 10.56 0.33
C TYR A 143 3.12 10.50 -0.04
N LEU A 144 2.77 9.92 -1.19
CA LEU A 144 1.40 9.94 -1.73
C LEU A 144 0.55 8.70 -1.36
N VAL A 145 0.81 8.10 -0.19
CA VAL A 145 -0.03 7.00 0.32
C VAL A 145 -1.39 7.50 0.81
N ARG A 146 -2.42 6.64 0.75
CA ARG A 146 -3.83 6.98 1.06
C ARG A 146 -4.31 6.48 2.41
N SER A 147 -3.64 5.48 2.97
CA SER A 147 -3.91 4.94 4.30
C SER A 147 -2.58 4.65 4.99
N PRO A 148 -2.50 4.82 6.32
CA PRO A 148 -1.29 4.57 7.08
C PRO A 148 -0.90 3.09 7.04
N SER A 149 0.40 2.82 6.93
CA SER A 149 0.94 1.48 7.13
C SER A 149 0.95 1.07 8.59
N ALA A 150 1.11 -0.23 8.84
CA ALA A 150 1.33 -0.76 10.19
C ALA A 150 2.68 -0.35 10.82
N PHE A 151 3.53 0.42 10.12
CA PHE A 151 4.82 0.92 10.63
C PHE A 151 4.65 2.29 11.29
N VAL A 152 3.80 2.35 12.31
CA VAL A 152 3.63 3.53 13.18
C VAL A 152 4.90 3.69 14.01
N VAL A 153 5.57 4.85 13.91
CA VAL A 153 6.80 5.15 14.66
C VAL A 153 6.58 6.14 15.79
N LEU A 154 5.59 7.03 15.64
CA LEU A 154 5.19 7.98 16.67
C LEU A 154 3.67 8.11 16.68
N GLU A 155 3.10 8.32 17.86
CA GLU A 155 1.69 8.60 18.06
C GLU A 155 1.49 9.55 19.23
N ASN A 156 0.41 10.33 19.22
CA ASN A 156 0.14 11.25 20.32
C ASN A 156 -0.03 10.50 21.64
N GLU A 157 0.49 11.09 22.72
CA GLU A 157 0.26 10.58 24.08
C GLU A 157 -1.23 10.41 24.40
N PRO A 158 -1.58 9.42 25.24
CA PRO A 158 -2.97 9.21 25.60
C PRO A 158 -3.52 10.44 26.32
N ASN A 159 -4.66 10.94 25.86
CA ASN A 159 -5.37 12.07 26.42
C ASN A 159 -6.63 11.55 27.13
N ALA A 160 -6.65 11.60 28.46
CA ALA A 160 -7.77 11.15 29.26
C ALA A 160 -9.09 11.89 28.97
N ASN A 161 -9.00 13.12 28.44
CA ASN A 161 -10.16 13.94 28.08
C ASN A 161 -10.56 13.77 26.60
N GLY A 162 -9.78 13.00 25.83
CA GLY A 162 -10.00 12.72 24.42
C GLY A 162 -10.96 11.56 24.19
N ARG A 163 -11.60 11.53 23.03
CA ARG A 163 -12.36 10.36 22.58
C ARG A 163 -11.40 9.34 22.02
N THR A 164 -11.65 8.05 22.27
CA THR A 164 -10.91 6.98 21.60
C THR A 164 -11.45 6.78 20.19
N VAL A 165 -10.55 6.77 19.21
CA VAL A 165 -10.85 6.47 17.80
C VAL A 165 -10.02 5.28 17.33
N GLY A 166 -10.64 4.40 16.55
CA GLY A 166 -9.98 3.28 15.91
C GLY A 166 -9.50 3.66 14.51
N GLN A 167 -8.25 3.35 14.17
CA GLN A 167 -7.69 3.51 12.83
C GLN A 167 -7.19 2.16 12.32
N GLU A 168 -7.70 1.73 11.17
CA GLU A 168 -7.20 0.55 10.45
C GLU A 168 -5.83 0.85 9.85
N LEU A 169 -4.85 -0.01 10.11
CA LEU A 169 -3.51 0.09 9.55
C LEU A 169 -3.31 -0.95 8.45
N LEU A 170 -2.67 -0.55 7.34
CA LEU A 170 -2.34 -1.47 6.27
C LEU A 170 -1.21 -2.43 6.70
N GLU A 171 -1.58 -3.69 6.94
CA GLU A 171 -0.65 -4.76 7.31
C GLU A 171 -0.35 -5.71 6.14
N GLY A 172 0.89 -6.16 6.03
CA GLY A 172 1.31 -7.15 5.03
C GLY A 172 1.38 -6.65 3.57
N VAL A 173 1.10 -5.37 3.30
CA VAL A 173 1.13 -4.79 1.94
C VAL A 173 2.56 -4.43 1.47
N TYR A 174 3.41 -3.99 2.41
CA TYR A 174 4.76 -3.50 2.12
C TYR A 174 5.82 -4.45 2.66
N ASN A 175 6.83 -4.72 1.83
CA ASN A 175 7.96 -5.55 2.22
C ASN A 175 8.92 -4.75 3.10
N PHE A 176 9.49 -5.40 4.11
CA PHE A 176 10.56 -4.86 4.95
C PHE A 176 11.59 -5.94 5.29
N THR A 177 12.73 -5.51 5.80
CA THR A 177 13.80 -6.40 6.28
C THR A 177 14.00 -6.33 7.79
N ARG A 178 13.57 -5.24 8.43
CA ARG A 178 13.64 -5.03 9.87
C ARG A 178 12.28 -4.54 10.37
N SER A 179 11.84 -5.07 11.51
CA SER A 179 10.62 -4.63 12.18
C SER A 179 10.85 -3.43 13.10
N THR A 180 12.09 -3.16 13.51
CA THR A 180 12.49 -2.08 14.41
C THR A 180 13.82 -1.46 13.97
N LEU A 181 14.07 -0.22 14.40
CA LEU A 181 15.31 0.54 14.16
C LEU A 181 16.10 0.84 15.44
N ASP A 182 15.87 0.08 16.51
CA ASP A 182 16.59 0.22 17.79
C ASP A 182 18.12 0.23 17.61
N ASP A 183 18.65 -0.72 16.84
CA ASP A 183 20.09 -0.89 16.56
C ASP A 183 20.62 0.00 15.41
N ALA A 184 19.75 0.76 14.75
CA ALA A 184 20.10 1.50 13.55
C ALA A 184 20.76 2.84 13.89
N LYS A 185 21.64 3.30 13.00
CA LYS A 185 22.32 4.59 13.13
C LYS A 185 21.49 5.71 12.50
N GLU A 186 21.58 6.88 13.11
CA GLU A 186 21.06 8.12 12.55
C GLU A 186 21.81 8.51 11.26
N ALA A 187 21.14 9.31 10.41
CA ALA A 187 21.80 9.90 9.25
C ALA A 187 22.72 11.06 9.66
N LYS A 188 23.70 11.36 8.82
CA LYS A 188 24.49 12.59 8.93
C LYS A 188 23.96 13.59 7.90
N GLY A 189 23.10 14.50 8.36
CA GLY A 189 22.49 15.54 7.54
C GLY A 189 21.28 15.10 6.70
N GLN A 190 20.90 15.93 5.74
CA GLN A 190 19.67 15.78 4.97
C GLN A 190 19.56 14.42 4.26
N VAL A 191 18.42 13.75 4.50
CA VAL A 191 18.06 12.48 3.87
C VAL A 191 17.30 12.75 2.57
N HIS A 192 17.78 12.18 1.47
CA HIS A 192 17.15 12.25 0.16
C HIS A 192 16.60 10.89 -0.25
N SER A 193 15.28 10.79 -0.36
CA SER A 193 14.56 9.54 -0.64
C SER A 193 13.72 9.59 -1.91
N GLU A 194 13.64 10.72 -2.61
CA GLU A 194 12.69 10.96 -3.70
C GLU A 194 12.84 9.95 -4.83
N VAL A 195 14.07 9.70 -5.27
CA VAL A 195 14.34 8.70 -6.32
C VAL A 195 13.98 7.28 -5.84
N LYS A 196 14.25 6.94 -4.57
CA LYS A 196 13.87 5.64 -4.00
C LYS A 196 12.35 5.50 -3.91
N GLN A 197 11.63 6.56 -3.54
CA GLN A 197 10.17 6.59 -3.53
C GLN A 197 9.59 6.37 -4.94
N ALA A 198 10.14 7.03 -5.96
CA ALA A 198 9.74 6.82 -7.36
C ALA A 198 9.92 5.36 -7.80
N PHE A 199 11.07 4.76 -7.50
CA PHE A 199 11.32 3.34 -7.73
C PHE A 199 10.31 2.43 -7.02
N THR A 200 10.09 2.65 -5.72
CA THR A 200 9.15 1.85 -4.94
C THR A 200 7.74 2.00 -5.47
N ALA A 201 7.29 3.21 -5.81
CA ALA A 201 5.93 3.45 -6.32
C ALA A 201 5.67 2.65 -7.61
N VAL A 202 6.59 2.67 -8.58
CA VAL A 202 6.47 1.88 -9.82
C VAL A 202 6.50 0.38 -9.51
N ARG A 203 7.31 -0.06 -8.56
CA ARG A 203 7.35 -1.46 -8.12
C ARG A 203 6.01 -1.89 -7.49
N LEU A 204 5.40 -1.06 -6.66
CA LEU A 204 4.09 -1.32 -6.07
C LEU A 204 2.98 -1.36 -7.13
N ALA A 205 2.99 -0.45 -8.09
CA ALA A 205 2.06 -0.49 -9.23
C ALA A 205 2.18 -1.80 -10.02
N ARG A 206 3.42 -2.27 -10.28
CA ARG A 206 3.66 -3.57 -10.91
C ARG A 206 3.08 -4.72 -10.10
N ARG A 207 3.33 -4.75 -8.77
CA ARG A 207 2.82 -5.81 -7.87
C ARG A 207 1.29 -5.83 -7.80
N ALA A 208 0.65 -4.67 -7.91
CA ALA A 208 -0.80 -4.55 -8.03
C ALA A 208 -1.36 -5.02 -9.39
N GLY A 209 -0.51 -5.47 -10.32
CA GLY A 209 -0.93 -5.97 -11.62
C GLY A 209 -1.18 -4.88 -12.67
N ALA A 210 -0.67 -3.66 -12.47
CA ALA A 210 -0.92 -2.53 -13.37
C ALA A 210 -0.46 -2.78 -14.81
N ALA A 211 0.56 -3.62 -15.03
CA ALA A 211 0.96 -4.01 -16.38
C ALA A 211 -0.17 -4.66 -17.20
N ARG A 212 -1.10 -5.36 -16.53
CA ARG A 212 -2.25 -6.01 -17.16
C ARG A 212 -3.52 -5.17 -17.07
N LEU A 213 -3.77 -4.57 -15.92
CA LEU A 213 -5.05 -3.93 -15.60
C LEU A 213 -5.07 -2.41 -15.88
N ALA A 214 -3.91 -1.78 -16.01
CA ALA A 214 -3.74 -0.34 -16.24
C ALA A 214 -2.50 -0.08 -17.12
N GLY A 215 -2.39 -0.83 -18.23
CA GLY A 215 -1.15 -0.94 -19.00
C GLY A 215 -0.63 0.40 -19.55
N ALA A 216 -1.53 1.28 -20.00
CA ALA A 216 -1.17 2.59 -20.52
C ALA A 216 -0.58 3.50 -19.41
N GLU A 217 -1.23 3.57 -18.26
CA GLU A 217 -0.78 4.35 -17.11
C GLU A 217 0.50 3.77 -16.51
N PHE A 218 0.62 2.45 -16.47
CA PHE A 218 1.83 1.79 -16.02
C PHE A 218 3.02 2.09 -16.95
N ALA A 219 2.82 2.06 -18.27
CA ALA A 219 3.85 2.43 -19.24
C ALA A 219 4.30 3.90 -19.06
N ARG A 220 3.37 4.82 -18.81
CA ARG A 220 3.70 6.23 -18.48
C ARG A 220 4.53 6.34 -17.20
N ALA A 221 4.16 5.62 -16.15
CA ALA A 221 4.93 5.59 -14.90
C ALA A 221 6.34 5.02 -15.11
N GLN A 222 6.50 4.01 -15.96
CA GLN A 222 7.81 3.46 -16.31
C GLN A 222 8.67 4.45 -17.09
N GLY A 223 8.10 5.16 -18.06
CA GLY A 223 8.80 6.22 -18.80
C GLY A 223 9.28 7.33 -17.88
N ALA A 224 8.41 7.83 -16.99
CA ALA A 224 8.77 8.86 -16.02
C ALA A 224 9.88 8.41 -15.06
N LEU A 225 9.91 7.12 -14.68
CA LEU A 225 11.00 6.55 -13.89
C LEU A 225 12.33 6.54 -14.66
N GLN A 226 12.30 6.19 -15.96
CA GLN A 226 13.50 6.25 -16.80
C GLN A 226 14.05 7.69 -16.89
N GLU A 227 13.16 8.68 -17.04
CA GLU A 227 13.53 10.10 -17.01
C GLU A 227 14.13 10.51 -15.66
N THR A 228 13.50 10.13 -14.54
CA THR A 228 14.04 10.36 -13.20
C THR A 228 15.46 9.81 -13.07
N LEU A 229 15.70 8.60 -13.58
CA LEU A 229 17.01 7.96 -13.54
C LEU A 229 18.03 8.63 -14.44
N ALA A 230 17.61 9.10 -15.62
CA ALA A 230 18.48 9.86 -16.50
C ALA A 230 18.93 11.17 -15.84
N LEU A 231 18.02 11.91 -15.19
CA LEU A 231 18.37 13.13 -14.45
C LEU A 231 19.32 12.83 -13.29
N TRP A 232 19.07 11.75 -12.54
CA TRP A 232 19.94 11.31 -11.44
C TRP A 232 21.35 10.93 -11.92
N GLN A 233 21.45 10.13 -12.99
CA GLN A 233 22.72 9.71 -13.59
C GLN A 233 23.50 10.89 -14.16
N ALA A 234 22.81 11.83 -14.80
CA ALA A 234 23.38 13.08 -15.32
C ALA A 234 23.71 14.10 -14.22
N ARG A 235 23.50 13.76 -12.94
CA ARG A 235 23.77 14.63 -11.77
C ARG A 235 23.13 16.02 -11.90
N LYS A 236 21.90 16.06 -12.39
CA LYS A 236 21.13 17.29 -12.49
C LYS A 236 20.89 17.91 -11.12
N PRO A 237 20.56 19.21 -11.04
CA PRO A 237 20.21 19.85 -9.78
C PRO A 237 19.15 19.07 -9.01
N ARG A 238 19.31 18.94 -7.68
CA ARG A 238 18.41 18.15 -6.84
C ARG A 238 16.93 18.54 -6.93
N PRO A 239 16.56 19.84 -6.97
CA PRO A 239 15.15 20.22 -7.12
C PRO A 239 14.52 19.69 -8.41
N GLU A 240 15.28 19.65 -9.50
CA GLU A 240 14.83 19.11 -10.79
C GLU A 240 14.58 17.60 -10.71
N ILE A 241 15.52 16.86 -10.11
CA ILE A 241 15.36 15.42 -9.87
C ILE A 241 14.16 15.15 -8.96
N ALA A 242 14.01 15.92 -7.87
CA ALA A 242 12.92 15.75 -6.92
C ALA A 242 11.55 16.02 -7.57
N ALA A 243 11.44 17.04 -8.43
CA ALA A 243 10.22 17.34 -9.17
C ALA A 243 9.83 16.16 -10.09
N GLN A 244 10.78 15.63 -10.87
CA GLN A 244 10.54 14.50 -11.76
C GLN A 244 10.23 13.20 -10.99
N ALA A 245 10.90 12.96 -9.87
CA ALA A 245 10.64 11.81 -9.01
C ALA A 245 9.22 11.87 -8.41
N ARG A 246 8.76 13.05 -7.99
CA ARG A 246 7.39 13.28 -7.52
C ARG A 246 6.36 13.00 -8.62
N GLU A 247 6.62 13.43 -9.86
CA GLU A 247 5.74 13.10 -10.99
C GLU A 247 5.68 11.58 -11.24
N THR A 248 6.82 10.91 -11.17
CA THR A 248 6.88 9.44 -11.28
C THR A 248 6.03 8.76 -10.20
N VAL A 249 6.10 9.23 -8.94
CA VAL A 249 5.25 8.72 -7.85
C VAL A 249 3.78 8.92 -8.18
N ARG A 250 3.37 10.11 -8.64
CA ARG A 250 1.96 10.39 -8.99
C ARG A 250 1.45 9.43 -10.06
N LEU A 251 2.19 9.28 -11.16
CA LEU A 251 1.83 8.38 -12.26
C LEU A 251 1.74 6.91 -11.80
N ALA A 252 2.71 6.46 -11.01
CA ALA A 252 2.72 5.10 -10.48
C ALA A 252 1.54 4.84 -9.52
N VAL A 253 1.21 5.78 -8.64
CA VAL A 253 0.05 5.68 -7.75
C VAL A 253 -1.25 5.65 -8.55
N THR A 254 -1.38 6.43 -9.62
CA THR A 254 -2.53 6.35 -10.53
C THR A 254 -2.64 4.96 -11.18
N ALA A 255 -1.55 4.44 -11.73
CA ALA A 255 -1.52 3.12 -12.37
C ALA A 255 -1.89 2.01 -11.37
N ARG A 256 -1.35 2.09 -10.14
CA ARG A 256 -1.69 1.16 -9.05
C ARG A 256 -3.18 1.18 -8.72
N ARG A 257 -3.74 2.38 -8.51
CA ARG A 257 -5.16 2.54 -8.17
C ARG A 257 -6.08 1.93 -9.23
N LEU A 258 -5.82 2.22 -10.51
CA LEU A 258 -6.61 1.68 -11.60
C LEU A 258 -6.50 0.14 -11.68
N ALA A 259 -5.33 -0.41 -11.37
CA ALA A 259 -5.15 -1.85 -11.31
C ALA A 259 -5.95 -2.49 -10.16
N GLU A 260 -5.94 -1.88 -8.98
CA GLU A 260 -6.72 -2.33 -7.82
C GLU A 260 -8.23 -2.25 -8.11
N GLU A 261 -8.70 -1.16 -8.72
CA GLU A 261 -10.10 -1.00 -9.16
C GLU A 261 -10.51 -2.05 -10.20
N GLY A 262 -9.67 -2.30 -11.20
CA GLY A 262 -9.92 -3.31 -12.23
C GLY A 262 -9.95 -4.74 -11.67
N ALA A 263 -9.10 -5.04 -10.67
CA ALA A 263 -9.10 -6.34 -10.00
C ALA A 263 -10.43 -6.58 -9.25
N LEU A 264 -10.94 -5.58 -8.52
CA LEU A 264 -12.20 -5.66 -7.80
C LEU A 264 -13.41 -5.86 -8.73
N GLN A 265 -13.41 -5.20 -9.88
CA GLN A 265 -14.46 -5.38 -10.89
C GLN A 265 -14.45 -6.79 -11.49
N GLY A 266 -13.27 -7.32 -11.81
CA GLY A 266 -13.13 -8.70 -12.29
C GLY A 266 -13.71 -9.72 -11.32
N THR A 267 -13.41 -9.59 -10.02
CA THR A 267 -13.93 -10.51 -9.00
C THR A 267 -15.46 -10.44 -8.87
N ARG A 268 -16.07 -9.25 -8.99
CA ARG A 268 -17.54 -9.10 -8.90
C ARG A 268 -18.24 -9.79 -10.06
N ASN A 269 -17.74 -9.59 -11.28
CA ASN A 269 -18.33 -10.19 -12.48
C ASN A 269 -18.25 -11.73 -12.46
N GLU A 270 -17.17 -12.31 -11.90
CA GLU A 270 -17.03 -13.76 -11.74
C GLU A 270 -18.03 -14.32 -10.71
N THR A 271 -18.26 -13.63 -9.59
CA THR A 271 -19.25 -14.06 -8.57
C THR A 271 -20.69 -13.96 -9.06
N GLU A 272 -21.04 -12.96 -9.87
CA GLU A 272 -22.40 -12.83 -10.43
C GLU A 272 -22.64 -13.83 -11.58
N GLY A 273 -21.63 -14.11 -12.40
CA GLY A 273 -21.73 -15.09 -13.50
C GLY A 273 -21.88 -16.54 -13.05
N SER A 274 -21.37 -16.90 -11.86
CA SER A 274 -21.48 -18.27 -11.32
C SER A 274 -22.81 -18.56 -10.60
N GLY A 275 -23.64 -17.55 -10.33
CA GLY A 275 -24.91 -17.70 -9.59
C GLY A 275 -26.18 -17.86 -10.45
N GLY A 276 -26.09 -17.70 -11.78
CA GLY A 276 -27.24 -17.61 -12.68
C GLY A 276 -27.69 -18.91 -13.36
N GLY A 277 -27.11 -20.06 -13.02
CA GLY A 277 -27.35 -21.32 -13.75
C GLY A 277 -27.92 -22.44 -12.89
N ASN A 278 -29.20 -22.36 -12.51
CA ASN A 278 -30.06 -23.54 -12.33
C ASN A 278 -31.50 -23.12 -12.02
N GLY A 279 -32.36 -23.16 -13.03
CA GLY A 279 -33.79 -22.97 -12.85
C GLY A 279 -34.53 -22.92 -14.17
N GLU A 280 -34.51 -24.02 -14.94
CA GLU A 280 -35.59 -24.37 -15.88
C GLU A 280 -35.30 -25.72 -16.55
N THR A 281 -35.96 -26.77 -16.06
CA THR A 281 -36.43 -27.87 -16.90
C THR A 281 -37.91 -28.03 -16.64
N GLU A 282 -38.70 -27.32 -17.46
CA GLU A 282 -40.11 -27.63 -17.71
C GLU A 282 -40.22 -29.05 -18.28
N GLU A 283 -40.88 -29.96 -17.58
CA GLU A 283 -41.49 -31.13 -18.22
C GLU A 283 -43.02 -30.95 -18.23
N ARG A 284 -43.51 -30.48 -19.37
CA ARG A 284 -44.92 -30.21 -19.65
C ARG A 284 -45.70 -31.52 -19.76
N THR A 285 -46.61 -31.77 -18.83
CA THR A 285 -47.66 -32.78 -18.94
C THR A 285 -48.84 -32.24 -19.77
N PRO A 286 -49.32 -32.91 -20.83
CA PRO A 286 -50.46 -32.42 -21.62
C PRO A 286 -51.79 -32.75 -20.92
N ARG A 287 -52.55 -31.73 -20.51
CA ARG A 287 -53.96 -31.89 -20.13
C ARG A 287 -54.84 -31.90 -21.38
N ARG A 288 -55.55 -33.01 -21.58
CA ARG A 288 -56.69 -33.16 -22.48
C ARG A 288 -57.72 -32.05 -22.26
N MET A 289 -57.96 -31.24 -23.27
CA MET A 289 -59.17 -30.42 -23.39
C MET A 289 -60.23 -31.23 -24.14
N GLY A 290 -61.39 -31.38 -23.52
CA GLY A 290 -62.57 -31.98 -24.12
C GLY A 290 -63.46 -30.92 -24.79
N ARG A 291 -63.95 -31.32 -25.96
CA ARG A 291 -65.29 -31.14 -26.54
C ARG A 291 -65.82 -29.74 -26.93
N ASP A 292 -66.27 -29.77 -28.19
CA ASP A 292 -67.55 -29.32 -28.75
C ASP A 292 -67.58 -27.98 -29.50
N TRP A 293 -67.65 -28.09 -30.83
CA TRP A 293 -68.62 -27.41 -31.68
C TRP A 293 -68.99 -28.29 -32.89
N ARG A 294 -70.28 -28.63 -32.97
CA ARG A 294 -71.08 -29.24 -34.06
C ARG A 294 -71.00 -30.74 -34.30
#